data_AF-A0A8S2GAL4-F1
#
_entry.id   AF-A0A8S2GAL4-F1
#
_cell.length_a   1.000
_cell.length_b   1.000
_cell.length_c   1.000
_cell.angle_alpha   90.00
_cell.angle_beta   90.00
_cell.angle_gamma   90.00
#
_symmetry.space_group_name_H-M   'P 1'
#
loop_
_entity.id
_entity.type
_entity.pdbx_description
1 polymer ?
#
loop_
_entity_poly.entity_id
_entity_poly.type
_entity_poly.pdbx_seq_one_letter_code
_entity_poly.pdbx_strand_id
1 'polypeptide(L)'
;MKRYIWPNNASPYIALWDLPGGGTSRHPSSTYYNDKVLYAFDCILLLTTARFTELDFNIVQEACEYGTPIILVLTKVDQEVIKEFEDNPEKPLEDVV
;
A
#
# COMPACT_ATOMS: atom_id res chain seq x y z
N MET A 1 -14.61 -0.99 -5.72
CA MET A 1 -13.35 -1.31 -6.44
C MET A 1 -13.53 -0.94 -7.89
N LYS A 2 -12.50 -0.38 -8.54
CA LYS A 2 -12.53 -0.04 -9.97
C LYS A 2 -11.44 -0.82 -10.70
N ARG A 3 -11.78 -1.44 -11.82
CA ARG A 3 -10.85 -2.25 -12.63
C ARG A 3 -10.24 -1.42 -13.76
N TYR A 4 -8.96 -1.63 -14.01
CA TYR A 4 -8.18 -1.09 -15.12
C TYR A 4 -7.46 -2.23 -15.84
N ILE A 5 -7.42 -2.20 -17.17
CA ILE A 5 -6.67 -3.17 -17.98
C ILE A 5 -5.36 -2.52 -18.42
N TRP A 6 -4.22 -3.20 -18.26
CA TRP A 6 -2.90 -2.60 -18.45
C TRP A 6 -2.10 -3.24 -19.61
N PRO A 7 -1.40 -2.45 -20.46
CA PRO A 7 -1.38 -0.98 -20.50
C PRO A 7 -2.58 -0.41 -21.28
N ASN A 8 -3.15 0.73 -20.81
CA ASN A 8 -4.18 1.53 -21.50
C ASN A 8 -5.37 0.74 -22.11
N ASN A 9 -5.89 -0.26 -21.40
CA ASN A 9 -6.94 -1.15 -21.86
C ASN A 9 -6.63 -1.94 -23.15
N ALA A 10 -5.35 -2.04 -23.53
CA ALA A 10 -4.93 -2.67 -24.78
C ALA A 10 -4.58 -4.16 -24.64
N SER A 11 -4.26 -4.64 -23.43
CA SER A 11 -3.77 -6.01 -23.19
C SER A 11 -4.53 -6.69 -22.05
N PRO A 12 -5.17 -7.85 -22.26
CA PRO A 12 -5.99 -8.50 -21.24
C PRO A 12 -5.18 -9.26 -20.17
N TYR A 13 -3.85 -9.32 -20.28
CA TYR A 13 -3.02 -10.15 -19.41
C TYR A 13 -2.86 -9.58 -17.99
N ILE A 14 -3.01 -8.27 -17.81
CA ILE A 14 -2.84 -7.61 -16.52
C ILE A 14 -4.08 -6.77 -16.23
N ALA A 15 -4.74 -7.07 -15.12
CA ALA A 15 -5.84 -6.28 -14.57
C ALA A 15 -5.43 -5.70 -13.22
N LEU A 16 -5.47 -4.38 -13.12
CA LEU A 16 -5.26 -3.66 -11.86
C LEU A 16 -6.62 -3.32 -11.26
N TRP A 17 -6.74 -3.47 -9.94
CA TRP A 17 -7.93 -3.10 -9.21
C TRP A 17 -7.59 -2.03 -8.20
N ASP A 18 -8.32 -0.92 -8.27
CA ASP A 18 -8.25 0.19 -7.34
C ASP A 18 -9.30 -0.01 -6.24
N LEU A 19 -8.81 -0.14 -5.01
CA LEU A 19 -9.59 -0.47 -3.83
C LEU A 19 -9.84 0.79 -3.00
N PRO A 20 -11.04 0.92 -2.38
CA PRO A 20 -11.31 2.05 -1.50
C PRO A 20 -10.40 1.99 -0.27
N GLY A 21 -9.87 3.13 0.19
CA GLY A 21 -9.06 3.15 1.41
C GLY A 21 -9.75 2.49 2.61
N GLY A 22 -8.98 1.68 3.36
CA GLY A 22 -9.43 1.04 4.59
C GLY A 22 -9.14 1.90 5.84
N GLY A 23 -9.31 1.32 7.03
CA GLY A 23 -9.03 2.01 8.29
C GLY A 23 -10.08 3.05 8.68
N THR A 24 -11.31 2.91 8.16
CA THR A 24 -12.45 3.76 8.51
C THR A 24 -13.53 2.94 9.18
N SER A 25 -14.50 3.57 9.86
CA SER A 25 -15.63 2.85 10.48
C SER A 25 -16.44 1.99 9.50
N ARG A 26 -16.45 2.36 8.21
CA ARG A 26 -17.09 1.58 7.13
C ARG A 26 -16.21 0.47 6.57
N HIS A 27 -14.91 0.52 6.83
CA HIS A 27 -13.90 -0.42 6.34
C HIS A 27 -12.89 -0.71 7.45
N PRO A 28 -13.29 -1.49 8.48
CA PRO A 28 -12.43 -1.79 9.62
C PRO A 28 -11.15 -2.50 9.18
N SER A 29 -10.03 -2.17 9.81
CA SER A 29 -8.71 -2.78 9.54
C SER A 29 -8.74 -4.30 9.68
N SER A 30 -9.45 -4.80 10.70
CA SER A 30 -9.49 -6.21 11.08
C SER A 30 -10.27 -7.13 10.14
N THR A 31 -11.15 -6.58 9.30
CA THR A 31 -11.95 -7.38 8.35
C THR A 31 -11.64 -7.05 6.90
N TYR A 32 -10.85 -6.00 6.66
CA TYR A 32 -10.65 -5.43 5.33
C TYR A 32 -10.16 -6.45 4.30
N TYR A 33 -9.20 -7.30 4.68
CA TYR A 33 -8.61 -8.28 3.78
C TYR A 33 -9.65 -9.27 3.24
N ASN A 34 -10.52 -9.76 4.12
CA ASN A 34 -11.62 -10.67 3.77
C ASN A 34 -12.77 -9.93 3.06
N ASP A 35 -13.17 -8.76 3.56
CA ASP A 35 -14.27 -7.95 3.00
C ASP A 35 -13.98 -7.49 1.56
N LYS A 36 -12.71 -7.26 1.25
CA LYS A 36 -12.24 -6.87 -0.10
C LYS A 36 -11.73 -8.04 -0.93
N VAL A 37 -11.81 -9.27 -0.38
CA VAL A 37 -11.47 -10.51 -1.09
C VAL A 37 -10.02 -10.47 -1.60
N LEU A 38 -9.10 -9.97 -0.77
CA LEU A 38 -7.69 -9.75 -1.17
C LEU A 38 -6.97 -11.06 -1.48
N TYR A 39 -7.37 -12.16 -0.86
CA TYR A 39 -6.85 -13.51 -1.14
C TYR A 39 -7.13 -14.01 -2.56
N ALA A 40 -8.06 -13.39 -3.31
CA ALA A 40 -8.38 -13.78 -4.68
C ALA A 40 -7.48 -13.13 -5.73
N PHE A 41 -6.55 -12.27 -5.32
CA PHE A 41 -5.62 -11.59 -6.22
C PHE A 41 -4.32 -12.38 -6.38
N ASP A 42 -3.74 -12.35 -7.57
CA ASP A 42 -2.44 -12.97 -7.85
C ASP A 42 -1.29 -12.28 -7.08
N CYS A 43 -1.45 -10.99 -6.79
CA CYS A 43 -0.51 -10.19 -6.01
C CYS A 43 -1.21 -8.92 -5.49
N ILE A 44 -0.79 -8.43 -4.33
CA ILE A 44 -1.24 -7.17 -3.75
C ILE A 44 -0.13 -6.14 -3.82
N LEU A 45 -0.43 -4.96 -4.34
CA LEU A 45 0.42 -3.77 -4.24
C LEU A 45 -0.07 -2.95 -3.05
N LEU A 46 0.68 -2.97 -1.94
CA LEU A 46 0.34 -2.20 -0.76
C LEU A 46 1.09 -0.86 -0.79
N LEU A 47 0.37 0.20 -1.16
CA LEU A 47 0.90 1.57 -1.21
C LEU A 47 0.82 2.20 0.17
N THR A 48 1.96 2.56 0.75
CA THR A 48 2.03 3.24 2.06
C THR A 48 3.02 4.42 2.03
N THR A 49 3.10 5.18 3.11
CA THR A 49 4.11 6.24 3.30
C THR A 49 5.06 5.84 4.45
N ALA A 50 5.82 6.77 5.03
CA ALA A 50 6.73 6.45 6.14
C ALA A 50 6.02 5.88 7.40
N ARG A 51 4.69 6.00 7.51
CA ARG A 51 3.92 5.53 8.66
C ARG A 51 3.11 4.30 8.31
N PHE A 52 3.53 3.14 8.81
CA PHE A 52 2.72 1.93 8.79
C PHE A 52 1.48 2.11 9.66
N THR A 53 0.32 1.83 9.08
CA THR A 53 -0.96 1.85 9.77
C THR A 53 -1.34 0.47 10.28
N GLU A 54 -2.31 0.40 11.20
CA GLU A 54 -2.89 -0.87 11.64
C GLU A 54 -3.50 -1.66 10.47
N LEU A 55 -4.08 -0.95 9.49
CA LEU A 55 -4.58 -1.56 8.27
C LEU A 55 -3.45 -2.25 7.48
N ASP A 56 -2.31 -1.55 7.29
CA ASP A 56 -1.17 -2.11 6.56
C ASP A 56 -0.66 -3.37 7.24
N PHE A 57 -0.54 -3.33 8.58
CA PHE A 57 -0.11 -4.47 9.37
C PHE A 57 -1.05 -5.66 9.23
N ASN A 58 -2.36 -5.45 9.39
CA ASN A 58 -3.35 -6.53 9.26
C ASN A 58 -3.38 -7.13 7.85
N ILE A 59 -3.27 -6.31 6.80
CA ILE A 59 -3.20 -6.80 5.41
C ILE A 59 -1.95 -7.67 5.21
N VAL A 60 -0.79 -7.23 5.69
CA VAL A 60 0.46 -8.01 5.55
C VAL A 60 0.37 -9.30 6.34
N GLN A 61 -0.12 -9.26 7.58
CA GLN A 61 -0.29 -10.44 8.40
C GLN A 61 -1.20 -11.47 7.72
N GLU A 62 -2.40 -11.06 7.29
CA GLU A 62 -3.33 -11.95 6.61
C GLU A 62 -2.76 -12.49 5.30
N ALA A 63 -2.10 -11.65 4.49
CA ALA A 63 -1.48 -12.13 3.26
C ALA A 63 -0.39 -13.19 3.50
N CYS A 64 0.41 -13.04 4.57
CA CYS A 64 1.36 -14.06 4.97
C CYS A 64 0.66 -15.37 5.38
N GLU A 65 -0.45 -15.28 6.12
CA GLU A 65 -1.25 -16.45 6.52
C GLU A 65 -1.91 -17.16 5.33
N TYR A 66 -2.42 -16.40 4.34
CA TYR A 66 -3.07 -16.94 3.14
C TYR A 66 -2.08 -17.26 1.99
N GLY A 67 -0.80 -16.93 2.14
CA GLY A 67 0.21 -17.12 1.09
C GLY A 67 0.05 -16.22 -0.12
N THR A 68 -0.63 -15.07 0.03
CA THR A 68 -0.84 -14.10 -1.05
C THR A 68 0.40 -13.21 -1.20
N PRO A 69 1.02 -13.12 -2.39
CA PRO A 69 2.18 -12.26 -2.58
C PRO A 69 1.87 -10.78 -2.34
N ILE A 70 2.75 -10.10 -1.61
CA ILE A 70 2.71 -8.65 -1.37
C ILE A 70 3.96 -7.97 -1.89
N ILE A 71 3.77 -6.82 -2.55
CA ILE A 71 4.81 -5.85 -2.83
C ILE A 71 4.48 -4.57 -2.06
N LEU A 72 5.38 -4.19 -1.15
CA LEU A 72 5.31 -2.92 -0.43
C LEU A 72 5.87 -1.81 -1.31
N VAL A 73 5.08 -0.75 -1.50
CA VAL A 73 5.49 0.43 -2.27
C VAL A 73 5.43 1.64 -1.35
N LEU A 74 6.60 2.16 -0.98
CA LEU A 74 6.74 3.42 -0.26
C LEU A 74 6.54 4.58 -1.23
N THR A 75 5.52 5.38 -0.96
CA THR A 75 5.16 6.56 -1.74
C THR A 75 5.49 7.83 -0.97
N LYS A 76 5.60 8.95 -1.68
CA LYS A 76 5.87 10.29 -1.11
C LYS A 76 7.19 10.39 -0.33
N VAL A 77 8.17 9.56 -0.66
CA VAL A 77 9.50 9.57 -0.02
C VAL A 77 10.14 10.96 -0.18
N ASP A 78 9.93 11.63 -1.30
CA ASP A 78 10.35 13.01 -1.53
C ASP A 78 9.84 13.98 -0.45
N GLN A 79 8.58 13.85 -0.03
CA GLN A 79 7.99 14.71 0.99
C GLN A 79 8.53 14.42 2.38
N GLU A 80 8.76 13.14 2.70
CA GLU A 80 9.32 12.72 3.98
C GLU A 80 10.77 13.20 4.11
N VAL A 81 11.56 13.10 3.04
CA VAL A 81 12.93 13.62 3.00
C VAL A 81 12.95 15.14 3.20
N ILE A 82 12.11 15.89 2.47
CA ILE A 82 12.02 17.36 2.63
C ILE A 82 11.65 17.73 4.07
N LYS A 83 10.65 17.05 4.63
CA LYS A 83 10.20 17.30 5.99
C LYS A 83 11.30 17.03 7.02
N GLU A 84 12.06 15.96 6.86
CA GLU A 84 13.18 15.66 7.76
C GLU A 84 14.26 16.75 7.73
N PHE A 85 14.54 17.35 6.57
CA PHE A 85 15.44 18.52 6.50
C PHE A 85 14.88 19.76 7.18
N GLU A 86 13.58 20.02 7.04
CA GLU A 86 12.93 21.16 7.70
C GLU A 86 12.93 21.01 9.23
N ASP A 87 12.66 19.79 9.71
CA ASP A 87 12.62 19.47 11.14
C ASP A 87 14.04 19.34 11.75
N ASN A 88 15.05 18.97 10.96
CA ASN A 88 16.44 18.74 11.40
C ASN A 88 17.48 19.33 10.42
N PRO A 89 17.62 20.67 10.33
CA PRO A 89 18.46 21.32 9.31
C PRO A 89 19.96 21.05 9.46
N GLU A 90 20.40 20.60 10.64
CA GLU A 90 21.80 20.30 10.95
C GLU A 90 22.22 18.89 10.49
N LYS A 91 21.26 18.02 10.12
CA LYS A 91 21.56 16.64 9.71
C LYS A 91 22.12 16.61 8.27
N PRO A 92 23.24 15.91 8.03
CA PRO A 92 23.75 15.67 6.69
C PRO A 92 22.73 14.91 5.82
N LEU A 93 22.73 15.20 4.51
CA LEU A 93 21.83 14.54 3.56
C LEU A 93 21.93 13.00 3.56
N GLU A 94 23.11 12.51 3.86
CA GLU A 94 23.48 11.10 3.92
C GLU A 94 22.76 10.33 5.04
N ASP A 95 22.30 11.04 6.07
CA ASP A 95 21.62 10.45 7.24
C ASP A 95 20.08 10.50 7.14
N VAL A 96 19.55 11.11 6.08
CA VAL A 96 18.10 11.31 5.84
C VAL A 96 17.53 10.27 4.87
N VAL A 97 18.38 9.62 4.07
CA VAL A 97 18.03 8.66 3.00
C VAL A 97 18.42 7.25 3.42
#